data_AF-A0A951RYN9-F1
#
_entry.id   AF-A0A951RYN9-F1
#
_cell.length_a   1.000
_cell.length_b   1.000
_cell.length_c   1.000
_cell.angle_alpha   90.00
_cell.angle_beta   90.00
_cell.angle_gamma   90.00
#
_symmetry.space_group_name_H-M   'P 1'
#
loop_
_entity.id
_entity.type
_entity.pdbx_description
1 polymer ?
#
loop_
_entity_poly.entity_id
_entity_poly.type
_entity_poly.pdbx_seq_one_letter_code
_entity_poly.pdbx_strand_id
1 'polypeptide(L)'
;MKSVLDISVSAFSNYHSTSPKDVNLLTWLYSDKYADKVLAIRELSDKKERDKIKATLPAVTPGGTFSERRATGLINHSGLLQFDVDGVQDIKTTKQKICSLPNVAYCGLSVSGRGLWGLIPIVEPAHHKQYFEFIQKAFASMGIIIDESCKDVSR
;
A
#
# COMPACT_ATOMS: atom_id res chain seq x y z
N MET A 1 -10.47 20.51 -7.11
CA MET A 1 -9.16 19.92 -7.45
C MET A 1 -9.33 18.41 -7.49
N LYS A 2 -8.82 17.73 -8.52
CA LYS A 2 -8.93 16.25 -8.63
C LYS A 2 -8.00 15.60 -7.60
N SER A 3 -8.43 14.53 -6.94
CA SER A 3 -7.59 13.82 -5.95
C SER A 3 -6.35 13.24 -6.62
N VAL A 4 -5.19 13.29 -5.96
CA VAL A 4 -3.95 12.63 -6.44
C VAL A 4 -4.09 11.10 -6.50
N LEU A 5 -5.10 10.54 -5.82
CA LEU A 5 -5.43 9.12 -5.84
C LEU A 5 -6.32 8.73 -7.03
N ASP A 6 -6.91 9.70 -7.75
CA ASP A 6 -7.77 9.46 -8.91
C ASP A 6 -6.91 9.23 -10.17
N ILE A 7 -6.18 8.12 -10.14
CA ILE A 7 -5.19 7.69 -11.12
C ILE A 7 -5.34 6.19 -11.42
N SER A 8 -4.84 5.75 -12.57
CA SER A 8 -4.80 4.34 -12.95
C SER A 8 -3.55 3.65 -12.39
N VAL A 9 -3.73 2.48 -11.79
CA VAL A 9 -2.65 1.59 -11.32
C VAL A 9 -2.97 0.15 -11.68
N SER A 10 -1.96 -0.72 -11.77
CA SER A 10 -2.19 -2.13 -12.03
C SER A 10 -2.66 -2.87 -10.78
N ALA A 11 -3.68 -3.70 -10.95
CA ALA A 11 -4.14 -4.68 -9.99
C ALA A 11 -3.90 -6.10 -10.50
N PHE A 12 -3.82 -7.05 -9.58
CA PHE A 12 -3.55 -8.46 -9.81
C PHE A 12 -4.59 -9.28 -9.06
N SER A 13 -4.95 -10.45 -9.62
CA SER A 13 -5.95 -11.34 -9.00
C SER A 13 -5.54 -11.82 -7.59
N ASN A 14 -4.24 -11.85 -7.31
CA ASN A 14 -3.63 -12.02 -5.99
C ASN A 14 -2.15 -11.63 -6.02
N TYR A 15 -1.47 -11.71 -4.87
CA TYR A 15 -0.05 -11.37 -4.79
C TYR A 15 0.90 -12.42 -5.43
N HIS A 16 0.40 -13.52 -5.98
CA HIS A 16 1.19 -14.45 -6.80
C HIS A 16 1.02 -14.18 -8.30
N SER A 17 -0.04 -13.47 -8.69
CA SER A 17 -0.34 -13.20 -10.09
C SER A 17 0.59 -12.13 -10.66
N THR A 18 1.02 -12.36 -11.91
CA THR A 18 1.90 -11.46 -12.65
C THR A 18 1.18 -10.72 -13.78
N SER A 19 -0.05 -11.11 -14.11
CA SER A 19 -0.85 -10.51 -15.18
C SER A 19 -1.66 -9.32 -14.64
N PRO A 20 -1.37 -8.09 -15.12
CA PRO A 20 -1.99 -6.88 -14.61
C PRO A 20 -3.37 -6.63 -15.24
N LYS A 21 -4.25 -6.01 -14.45
CA LYS A 21 -5.45 -5.33 -14.92
C LYS A 21 -5.51 -3.96 -14.28
N ASP A 22 -5.59 -2.92 -15.09
CA ASP A 22 -5.62 -1.57 -14.57
C ASP A 22 -6.96 -1.25 -13.90
N VAL A 23 -6.87 -0.54 -12.78
CA VAL A 23 -7.99 -0.06 -11.96
C VAL A 23 -7.78 1.40 -11.62
N ASN A 24 -8.87 2.11 -11.28
CA ASN A 24 -8.77 3.43 -10.67
C ASN A 24 -8.47 3.27 -9.16
N LEU A 25 -7.38 3.88 -8.69
CA LEU A 25 -6.91 3.71 -7.32
C LEU A 25 -7.86 4.34 -6.28
N LEU A 26 -8.45 5.51 -6.56
CA LEU A 26 -9.41 6.13 -5.65
C LEU A 26 -10.64 5.23 -5.47
N THR A 27 -11.22 4.75 -6.58
CA THR A 27 -12.33 3.79 -6.51
C THR A 27 -11.94 2.50 -5.78
N TRP A 28 -10.71 2.00 -6.00
CA TRP A 28 -10.21 0.81 -5.33
C TRP A 28 -10.15 0.99 -3.80
N LEU A 29 -9.59 2.10 -3.33
CA LEU A 29 -9.38 2.36 -1.90
C LEU A 29 -10.69 2.57 -1.13
N TYR A 30 -11.72 3.11 -1.78
CA TYR A 30 -13.01 3.42 -1.17
C TYR A 30 -14.12 2.40 -1.47
N SER A 31 -13.81 1.33 -2.20
CA SER A 31 -14.76 0.26 -2.47
C SER A 31 -14.90 -0.69 -1.27
N ASP A 32 -16.12 -1.13 -1.00
CA ASP A 32 -16.47 -2.16 -0.01
C ASP A 32 -16.54 -3.57 -0.61
N LYS A 33 -16.21 -3.75 -1.90
CA LYS A 33 -16.33 -5.01 -2.65
C LYS A 33 -15.70 -6.23 -1.95
N TYR A 34 -14.65 -6.01 -1.16
CA TYR A 34 -13.91 -7.06 -0.44
C TYR A 34 -14.07 -6.97 1.09
N ALA A 35 -14.97 -6.12 1.59
CA ALA A 35 -15.13 -5.85 3.02
C ALA A 35 -15.42 -7.12 3.83
N ASP A 36 -16.39 -7.95 3.41
CA ASP A 36 -16.75 -9.19 4.12
C ASP A 36 -15.56 -10.13 4.28
N LYS A 37 -14.77 -10.29 3.21
CA LYS A 37 -13.57 -11.14 3.22
C LYS A 37 -12.47 -10.56 4.11
N VAL A 38 -12.29 -9.24 4.11
CA VAL A 38 -11.36 -8.55 5.00
C VAL A 38 -11.79 -8.68 6.47
N LEU A 39 -13.09 -8.56 6.76
CA LEU A 39 -13.62 -8.75 8.11
C LEU A 39 -13.43 -10.19 8.59
N ALA A 40 -13.73 -11.19 7.75
CA ALA A 40 -13.47 -12.59 8.08
C ALA A 40 -11.98 -12.87 8.37
N ILE A 41 -11.05 -12.25 7.63
CA ILE A 41 -9.60 -12.36 7.88
C ILE A 41 -9.21 -11.76 9.24
N ARG A 42 -9.90 -10.70 9.69
CA ARG A 42 -9.60 -10.03 10.97
C ARG A 42 -10.00 -10.87 12.17
N GLU A 43 -11.08 -11.65 12.06
CA GLU A 43 -11.54 -12.59 13.08
C GLU A 43 -10.61 -13.80 13.27
N LEU A 44 -9.74 -14.10 12.30
CA LEU A 44 -8.80 -15.22 12.39
C LEU A 44 -7.62 -14.91 13.32
N SER A 45 -7.47 -15.73 14.36
CA SER A 45 -6.34 -15.71 15.29
C SER A 45 -5.09 -16.37 14.70
N ASP A 46 -5.23 -17.53 14.05
CA ASP A 46 -4.10 -18.26 13.50
C ASP A 46 -3.48 -17.53 12.30
N LYS A 47 -2.15 -17.36 12.34
CA LYS A 47 -1.41 -16.63 11.32
C LYS A 47 -1.42 -17.36 9.97
N LYS A 48 -1.30 -18.70 9.97
CA LYS A 48 -1.20 -19.48 8.73
C LYS A 48 -2.54 -19.46 7.98
N GLU A 49 -3.64 -19.67 8.70
CA GLU A 49 -5.00 -19.55 8.18
C GLU A 49 -5.24 -18.15 7.60
N ARG A 50 -4.88 -17.11 8.35
CA ARG A 50 -5.01 -15.72 7.90
C ARG A 50 -4.23 -15.45 6.62
N ASP A 51 -2.96 -15.86 6.56
CA ASP A 51 -2.09 -15.63 5.41
C ASP A 51 -2.57 -16.40 4.18
N LYS A 52 -3.09 -17.62 4.36
CA LYS A 52 -3.72 -18.43 3.30
C LYS A 52 -4.91 -17.71 2.66
N ILE A 53 -5.80 -17.14 3.46
CA ILE A 53 -6.96 -16.40 2.92
C ILE A 53 -6.50 -15.06 2.31
N LYS A 54 -5.58 -14.34 2.95
CA LYS A 54 -4.99 -13.11 2.38
C LYS A 54 -4.41 -13.34 0.99
N ALA A 55 -3.80 -14.50 0.74
CA ALA A 55 -3.26 -14.88 -0.57
C ALA A 55 -4.27 -14.99 -1.70
N THR A 56 -5.56 -14.96 -1.37
CA THR A 56 -6.65 -15.01 -2.35
C THR A 56 -7.34 -13.66 -2.56
N LEU A 57 -6.87 -12.60 -1.88
CA LEU A 57 -7.33 -11.24 -2.15
C LEU A 57 -6.54 -10.66 -3.32
N PRO A 58 -7.19 -9.86 -4.17
CA PRO A 58 -6.47 -9.14 -5.20
C PRO A 58 -5.60 -8.04 -4.58
N ALA A 59 -4.54 -7.69 -5.29
CA ALA A 59 -3.53 -6.73 -4.83
C ALA A 59 -3.31 -5.66 -5.89
N VAL A 60 -2.96 -4.45 -5.47
CA VAL A 60 -2.56 -3.35 -6.36
C VAL A 60 -1.10 -3.06 -6.19
N THR A 61 -0.44 -2.61 -7.26
CA THR A 61 0.88 -2.00 -7.21
C THR A 61 0.71 -0.49 -7.35
N PRO A 62 0.57 0.26 -6.24
CA PRO A 62 0.21 1.68 -6.29
C PRO A 62 1.27 2.54 -6.98
N GLY A 63 2.50 2.03 -7.16
CA GLY A 63 3.59 2.73 -7.83
C GLY A 63 3.34 3.01 -9.32
N GLY A 64 2.37 2.35 -9.97
CA GLY A 64 2.09 2.62 -11.37
C GLY A 64 1.27 1.56 -12.10
N THR A 65 1.30 1.67 -13.44
CA THR A 65 0.83 0.62 -14.34
C THR A 65 2.01 -0.19 -14.87
N PHE A 66 1.78 -1.48 -15.12
CA PHE A 66 2.81 -2.45 -15.42
C PHE A 66 2.41 -3.34 -16.59
N SER A 67 3.40 -3.84 -17.34
CA SER A 67 3.22 -4.93 -18.30
C SER A 67 3.28 -6.31 -17.62
N GLU A 68 4.00 -6.38 -16.50
CA GLU A 68 4.12 -7.55 -15.63
C GLU A 68 4.52 -7.08 -14.23
N ARG A 69 4.19 -7.85 -13.19
CA ARG A 69 4.51 -7.53 -11.79
C ARG A 69 6.00 -7.63 -11.44
N ARG A 70 6.80 -6.70 -11.95
CA ARG A 70 8.22 -6.50 -11.63
C ARG A 70 8.63 -5.08 -12.00
N ALA A 71 9.68 -4.56 -11.35
CA ALA A 71 10.16 -3.19 -11.58
C ALA A 71 10.48 -2.88 -13.05
N THR A 72 11.08 -3.83 -13.78
CA THR A 72 11.38 -3.67 -15.22
C THR A 72 10.13 -3.69 -16.12
N GLY A 73 8.99 -4.10 -15.57
CA GLY A 73 7.70 -4.07 -16.24
C GLY A 73 6.93 -2.76 -16.06
N LEU A 74 7.48 -1.76 -15.35
CA LEU A 74 6.82 -0.47 -15.17
C LEU A 74 6.59 0.24 -16.51
N ILE A 75 5.34 0.62 -16.78
CA ILE A 75 4.94 1.39 -17.97
C ILE A 75 4.86 2.87 -17.61
N ASN A 76 4.02 3.20 -16.62
CA ASN A 76 3.85 4.57 -16.12
C ASN A 76 3.91 4.57 -14.60
N HIS A 77 4.74 5.44 -14.04
CA HIS A 77 4.77 5.66 -12.60
C HIS A 77 3.59 6.56 -12.17
N SER A 78 2.89 6.20 -11.09
CA SER A 78 1.70 6.93 -10.60
C SER A 78 2.03 8.26 -9.91
N GLY A 79 3.28 8.41 -9.48
CA GLY A 79 3.71 9.51 -8.61
C GLY A 79 3.40 9.24 -7.14
N LEU A 80 3.08 8.00 -6.78
CA LEU A 80 2.81 7.58 -5.41
C LEU A 80 3.89 6.60 -4.93
N LEU A 81 4.21 6.71 -3.65
CA LEU A 81 5.05 5.80 -2.91
C LEU A 81 4.21 5.18 -1.80
N GLN A 82 4.34 3.87 -1.61
CA GLN A 82 3.64 3.17 -0.53
C GLN A 82 4.52 2.97 0.70
N PHE A 83 3.88 2.87 1.85
CA PHE A 83 4.50 2.41 3.08
C PHE A 83 3.60 1.40 3.78
N ASP A 84 4.21 0.41 4.44
CA ASP A 84 3.53 -0.57 5.28
C ASP A 84 4.18 -0.55 6.68
N VAL A 85 3.37 -0.59 7.72
CA VAL A 85 3.76 -0.57 9.12
C VAL A 85 3.15 -1.79 9.79
N ASP A 86 4.00 -2.77 10.10
CA ASP A 86 3.63 -3.97 10.83
C ASP A 86 3.78 -3.80 12.35
N GLY A 87 3.08 -4.63 13.12
CA GLY A 87 3.32 -4.75 14.56
C GLY A 87 2.97 -3.49 15.38
N VAL A 88 2.03 -2.68 14.89
CA VAL A 88 1.65 -1.41 15.53
C VAL A 88 0.93 -1.70 16.86
N GLN A 89 1.55 -1.30 17.98
CA GLN A 89 0.98 -1.51 19.32
C GLN A 89 -0.28 -0.66 19.54
N ASP A 90 -0.19 0.65 19.30
CA ASP A 90 -1.34 1.57 19.35
C ASP A 90 -1.69 2.03 17.94
N ILE A 91 -2.54 1.24 17.28
CA ILE A 91 -3.01 1.49 15.91
C ILE A 91 -3.71 2.85 15.80
N LYS A 92 -4.52 3.21 16.79
CA LYS A 92 -5.33 4.44 16.74
C LYS A 92 -4.43 5.66 16.78
N THR A 93 -3.55 5.74 17.77
CA THR A 93 -2.62 6.87 17.94
C THR A 93 -1.62 6.95 16.79
N THR A 94 -1.06 5.81 16.37
CA THR A 94 -0.10 5.77 15.25
C THR A 94 -0.77 6.21 13.95
N LYS A 95 -2.00 5.75 13.67
CA LYS A 95 -2.75 6.18 12.48
C LYS A 95 -3.02 7.68 12.52
N GLN A 96 -3.46 8.22 13.67
CA GLN A 96 -3.70 9.66 13.81
C GLN A 96 -2.42 10.48 13.55
N LYS A 97 -1.28 10.01 14.08
CA LYS A 97 0.04 10.64 13.87
C LYS A 97 0.48 10.61 12.41
N ILE A 98 0.22 9.51 11.69
CA ILE A 98 0.56 9.41 10.25
C ILE A 98 -0.40 10.26 9.42
N CYS A 99 -1.70 10.23 9.70
CA CYS A 99 -2.71 11.01 8.99
C CYS A 99 -2.57 12.53 9.18
N SER A 100 -1.89 13.00 10.23
CA SER A 100 -1.62 14.42 10.43
C SER A 100 -0.40 14.93 9.66
N LEU A 101 0.37 14.03 9.02
CA LEU A 101 1.50 14.42 8.18
C LEU A 101 0.98 15.04 6.87
N PRO A 102 1.42 16.26 6.50
CA PRO A 102 0.89 16.98 5.34
C PRO A 102 1.13 16.25 4.00
N ASN A 103 2.15 15.39 3.94
CA ASN A 103 2.53 14.68 2.74
C ASN A 103 1.93 13.26 2.66
N VAL A 104 1.01 12.87 3.55
CA VAL A 104 0.34 11.56 3.47
C VAL A 104 -0.99 11.73 2.73
N ALA A 105 -1.12 11.10 1.56
CA ALA A 105 -2.34 11.12 0.76
C ALA A 105 -3.37 10.08 1.23
N TYR A 106 -2.91 8.95 1.78
CA TYR A 106 -3.77 7.90 2.29
C TYR A 106 -3.08 7.14 3.43
N CYS A 107 -3.84 6.76 4.46
CA CYS A 107 -3.39 5.82 5.49
C CYS A 107 -4.60 5.04 6.04
N GLY A 108 -4.58 3.73 5.87
CA GLY A 108 -5.63 2.81 6.28
C GLY A 108 -5.10 1.69 7.16
N LEU A 109 -6.03 0.90 7.71
CA LEU A 109 -5.66 -0.37 8.33
C LEU A 109 -5.18 -1.33 7.26
N SER A 110 -4.15 -2.12 7.58
CA SER A 110 -3.78 -3.27 6.75
C SER A 110 -4.93 -4.29 6.69
N VAL A 111 -4.86 -5.22 5.73
CA VAL A 111 -5.87 -6.27 5.55
C VAL A 111 -6.11 -7.05 6.84
N SER A 112 -5.05 -7.37 7.59
CA SER A 112 -5.16 -8.10 8.85
C SER A 112 -5.72 -7.29 10.02
N GLY A 113 -5.86 -5.96 9.85
CA GLY A 113 -6.26 -5.03 10.91
C GLY A 113 -5.21 -4.83 12.01
N ARG A 114 -3.98 -5.37 11.83
CA ARG A 114 -2.91 -5.38 12.84
C ARG A 114 -1.74 -4.43 12.51
N GLY A 115 -1.87 -3.68 11.42
CA GLY A 115 -0.87 -2.73 10.93
C GLY A 115 -1.53 -1.62 10.13
N LEU A 116 -0.71 -0.76 9.54
CA LEU A 116 -1.14 0.37 8.73
C LEU A 116 -0.48 0.33 7.37
N TRP A 117 -1.21 0.70 6.34
CA TRP A 117 -0.67 0.85 4.99
C TRP A 117 -1.12 2.19 4.42
N GLY A 118 -0.24 2.85 3.67
CA GLY A 118 -0.54 4.18 3.15
C GLY A 118 0.28 4.61 1.95
N LEU A 119 -0.01 5.82 1.49
CA LEU A 119 0.49 6.40 0.26
C LEU A 119 0.96 7.84 0.48
N ILE A 120 2.09 8.18 -0.12
CA ILE A 120 2.71 9.50 -0.14
C ILE A 120 2.94 9.90 -1.61
N PRO A 121 2.50 11.08 -2.07
CA PRO A 121 2.85 11.56 -3.39
C PRO A 121 4.31 12.01 -3.43
N ILE A 122 4.98 11.73 -4.56
CA ILE A 122 6.35 12.14 -4.84
C ILE A 122 6.39 12.94 -6.14
N VAL A 123 7.22 13.98 -6.19
CA VAL A 123 7.28 14.89 -7.34
C VAL A 123 8.22 14.40 -8.44
N GLU A 124 9.19 13.56 -8.10
CA GLU A 124 10.16 12.99 -9.05
C GLU A 124 10.17 11.45 -8.98
N PRO A 125 9.26 10.80 -9.73
CA PRO A 125 9.19 9.33 -9.85
C PRO A 125 10.52 8.61 -10.13
N ALA A 126 11.42 9.25 -10.89
CA ALA A 126 12.73 8.69 -11.23
C ALA A 126 13.60 8.41 -9.98
N HIS A 127 13.31 9.10 -8.87
CA HIS A 127 14.03 8.98 -7.61
C HIS A 127 13.26 8.15 -6.56
N HIS A 128 12.34 7.26 -6.97
CA HIS A 128 11.46 6.48 -6.08
C HIS A 128 12.18 5.88 -4.87
N LYS A 129 13.32 5.23 -5.10
CA LYS A 129 14.12 4.59 -4.03
C LYS A 129 14.68 5.61 -3.05
N GLN A 130 15.21 6.73 -3.54
CA GLN A 130 15.74 7.80 -2.70
C GLN A 130 14.63 8.45 -1.86
N TYR A 131 13.44 8.66 -2.44
CA TYR A 131 12.26 9.10 -1.67
C TYR A 131 11.90 8.10 -0.58
N PHE A 132 11.90 6.80 -0.90
CA PHE A 132 11.62 5.76 0.09
C PHE A 132 12.60 5.81 1.26
N GLU A 133 13.90 5.86 0.98
CA GLU A 133 14.94 5.91 2.02
C GLU A 133 14.83 7.17 2.89
N PHE A 134 14.49 8.32 2.30
CA PHE A 134 14.22 9.55 3.05
C PHE A 134 13.01 9.41 3.97
N ILE A 135 11.89 8.91 3.44
CA ILE A 135 10.64 8.70 4.19
C ILE A 135 10.86 7.67 5.30
N GLN A 136 11.61 6.60 5.05
CA GLN A 136 11.95 5.58 6.04
C GLN A 136 12.70 6.19 7.23
N LYS A 137 13.70 7.05 6.96
CA LYS A 137 14.43 7.78 8.02
C LYS A 137 13.53 8.74 8.78
N ALA A 138 12.64 9.45 8.08
CA ALA A 138 11.69 10.37 8.70
C ALA A 138 10.72 9.62 9.64
N PHE A 139 10.14 8.50 9.20
CA PHE A 139 9.26 7.66 10.02
C PHE A 139 10.03 7.07 11.21
N ALA A 140 11.27 6.59 11.01
CA ALA A 140 12.09 6.05 12.08
C ALA A 140 12.39 7.09 13.17
N SER A 141 12.63 8.35 12.79
CA SER A 141 12.81 9.46 13.75
C SER A 141 11.56 9.74 14.60
N MET A 142 10.39 9.31 14.11
CA MET A 142 9.11 9.40 14.82
C MET A 142 8.79 8.12 15.62
N GLY A 143 9.69 7.14 15.66
CA GLY A 143 9.49 5.83 16.28
C GLY A 143 8.62 4.87 15.47
N ILE A 144 8.48 5.09 14.15
CA ILE A 144 7.67 4.26 13.25
C ILE A 144 8.60 3.57 12.26
N ILE A 145 8.55 2.24 12.18
CA ILE A 145 9.36 1.46 11.24
C ILE A 145 8.47 1.03 10.08
N ILE A 146 8.88 1.34 8.84
CA ILE A 146 8.17 0.92 7.62
C ILE A 146 8.88 -0.26 6.94
N ASP A 147 8.12 -1.18 6.33
CA ASP A 147 8.62 -2.34 5.60
C ASP A 147 9.54 -1.91 4.44
N GLU A 148 10.80 -2.30 4.50
CA GLU A 148 11.83 -1.96 3.51
C GLU A 148 11.48 -2.42 2.08
N SER A 149 10.70 -3.50 1.95
CA SER A 149 10.31 -4.02 0.64
C SER A 149 9.42 -3.07 -0.16
N CYS A 150 8.77 -2.10 0.50
CA CYS A 150 8.00 -1.05 -0.15
C CYS A 150 8.84 -0.07 -0.98
N LYS A 151 10.18 -0.16 -0.96
CA LYS A 151 11.08 0.58 -1.85
C LYS A 151 11.03 0.12 -3.31
N ASP A 152 10.49 -1.07 -3.57
CA ASP A 152 10.27 -1.58 -4.92
C ASP A 152 8.96 -1.01 -5.48
N VAL A 153 9.06 -0.30 -6.61
CA VAL A 153 7.90 0.30 -7.30
C VAL A 153 6.82 -0.71 -7.67
N SER A 154 7.20 -1.99 -7.85
CA SER A 154 6.32 -3.10 -8.23
C SER A 154 5.72 -3.88 -7.05
N ARG A 155 5.95 -3.40 -5.82
CA ARG A 155 5.42 -4.02 -4.60
C ARG A 155 3.90 -4.03 -4.58
#